data_AF-A0A0S4JBZ2-F1
#
_entry.id   AF-A0A0S4JBZ2-F1
#
_cell.length_a   1.000
_cell.length_b   1.000
_cell.length_c   1.000
_cell.angle_alpha   90.00
_cell.angle_beta   90.00
_cell.angle_gamma   90.00
#
_symmetry.space_group_name_H-M   'P 1'
#
loop_
_entity.id
_entity.type
_entity.pdbx_description
1 polymer ?
#
loop_
_entity_poly.entity_id
_entity_poly.type
_entity_poly.pdbx_seq_one_letter_code
_entity_poly.pdbx_strand_id
1 'polypeptide(L)'
;MSHRLLLVVAFVLLATSASAAFRGLHGLRPGVSYEFPIYKQCDPRWGNDTMGTKGNGWRSTICGEGCAMTSTSMALAGLGATVNGSAVTPKTLNAWLIANQGYECLSGDCDNLVLTAPERFSPLMSLIGETQKPSFAEISADIANQRIIHVAHVHNNSHFVLLIGAVPGQEAFYVHDPFYNSTQYPYGNISDIIRFKINTYPVYKQCDSKWGNNVMGSNNDTICEVGCLMSSISMAIAGTGILINTSVSNPATLNKFLQTHNGYTSGSDLEESVIPQVSPLRIQWPSDGMHLSNNIPLATIKEYIDRAVPRIVIANVMHGQHFVLVVGYRSDN
;
A
#
# COMPACT_ATOMS: atom_id res chain seq x y z
N MET A 1 5.52 34.28 3.97
CA MET A 1 4.97 32.91 4.01
C MET A 1 3.48 33.01 4.31
N SER A 2 2.63 32.81 3.30
CA SER A 2 1.19 32.65 3.50
C SER A 2 0.95 31.34 4.26
N HIS A 3 0.13 31.36 5.31
CA HIS A 3 -0.19 30.20 6.12
C HIS A 3 -1.09 29.22 5.33
N ARG A 4 -0.49 28.41 4.44
CA ARG A 4 -1.20 27.34 3.72
C ARG A 4 -1.28 26.12 4.62
N LEU A 5 -2.45 25.65 5.05
CA LEU A 5 -2.58 24.51 5.96
C LEU A 5 -3.18 23.29 5.27
N LEU A 6 -2.39 22.21 5.23
CA LEU A 6 -2.74 20.89 4.73
C LEU A 6 -2.99 20.82 3.22
N LEU A 7 -2.19 19.99 2.56
CA LEU A 7 -2.32 19.67 1.17
C LEU A 7 -2.88 18.25 1.00
N VAL A 8 -3.82 18.08 0.08
CA VAL A 8 -4.37 16.78 -0.28
C VAL A 8 -4.30 16.62 -1.80
N VAL A 9 -3.41 15.75 -2.28
CA VAL A 9 -3.21 15.50 -3.72
C VAL A 9 -4.07 14.31 -4.15
N ALA A 10 -4.79 14.41 -5.27
CA ALA A 10 -5.75 13.37 -5.66
C ALA A 10 -5.25 12.36 -6.71
N PHE A 11 -5.78 11.15 -6.50
CA PHE A 11 -5.94 9.96 -7.33
C PHE A 11 -4.79 9.44 -8.18
N VAL A 12 -4.52 8.14 -7.99
CA VAL A 12 -3.98 7.23 -9.00
C VAL A 12 -5.14 6.40 -9.54
N LEU A 13 -5.52 6.61 -10.80
CA LEU A 13 -6.31 5.60 -11.52
C LEU A 13 -5.39 4.43 -11.85
N LEU A 14 -5.67 3.26 -11.28
CA LEU A 14 -5.04 2.01 -11.69
C LEU A 14 -5.69 1.57 -13.01
N ALA A 15 -5.00 1.80 -14.12
CA ALA A 15 -5.26 1.14 -15.39
C ALA A 15 -4.05 0.27 -15.76
N THR A 16 -4.38 -0.88 -16.35
CA THR A 16 -3.61 -2.12 -16.44
C THR A 16 -2.31 -2.09 -17.25
N SER A 17 -1.36 -2.91 -16.76
CA SER A 17 -0.26 -3.63 -17.45
C SER A 17 0.72 -2.87 -18.36
N ALA A 18 2.00 -2.86 -17.95
CA ALA A 18 3.14 -3.31 -18.78
C ALA A 18 4.42 -3.45 -17.93
N SER A 19 5.14 -4.54 -18.16
CA SER A 19 6.42 -4.91 -17.54
C SER A 19 7.60 -4.11 -18.11
N ALA A 20 8.58 -3.73 -17.27
CA ALA A 20 10.02 -3.79 -17.58
C ALA A 20 10.89 -3.43 -16.35
N ALA A 21 12.05 -4.08 -16.27
CA ALA A 21 12.97 -4.19 -15.15
C ALA A 21 13.78 -2.91 -14.83
N PHE A 22 14.15 -2.73 -13.54
CA PHE A 22 15.51 -2.27 -13.19
C PHE A 22 15.93 -2.65 -11.76
N ARG A 23 17.22 -2.97 -11.64
CA ARG A 23 17.95 -3.39 -10.44
C ARG A 23 18.25 -2.20 -9.51
N GLY A 24 18.42 -2.50 -8.21
CA GLY A 24 19.22 -1.67 -7.31
C GLY A 24 18.57 -1.29 -5.99
N LEU A 25 18.84 -2.14 -5.00
CA LEU A 25 18.70 -2.01 -3.54
C LEU A 25 18.76 -0.58 -2.96
N HIS A 26 17.76 -0.28 -2.11
CA HIS A 26 17.82 0.36 -0.78
C HIS A 26 16.52 1.15 -0.55
N GLY A 27 15.59 0.55 0.21
CA GLY A 27 14.30 1.18 0.47
C GLY A 27 13.48 0.52 1.57
N LEU A 28 14.08 -0.28 2.45
CA LEU A 28 13.44 -0.56 3.72
C LEU A 28 13.68 0.61 4.65
N ARG A 29 12.62 1.03 5.35
CA ARG A 29 12.76 1.85 6.55
C ARG A 29 13.74 1.13 7.48
N PRO A 30 14.88 1.72 7.87
CA PRO A 30 15.64 1.18 8.98
C PRO A 30 14.72 1.18 10.21
N GLY A 31 14.40 -0.01 10.73
CA GLY A 31 13.70 -0.17 12.01
C GLY A 31 12.17 -0.33 11.99
N VAL A 32 11.51 -0.59 10.85
CA VAL A 32 10.12 -1.07 10.86
C VAL A 32 10.09 -2.55 10.50
N SER A 33 9.96 -3.39 11.52
CA SER A 33 9.61 -4.80 11.36
C SER A 33 8.09 -4.93 11.42
N TYR A 34 7.46 -5.46 10.39
CA TYR A 34 6.05 -5.84 10.47
C TYR A 34 5.89 -7.11 11.31
N GLU A 35 4.97 -7.06 12.27
CA GLU A 35 4.51 -8.24 13.01
C GLU A 35 3.08 -8.56 12.55
N PHE A 36 2.90 -9.74 11.98
CA PHE A 36 1.60 -10.19 11.50
C PHE A 36 0.85 -10.88 12.63
N PRO A 37 -0.41 -10.49 12.94
CA PRO A 37 -1.20 -11.19 13.94
C PRO A 37 -1.60 -12.59 13.44
N ILE A 38 -1.91 -13.50 14.37
CA ILE A 38 -2.56 -14.78 14.04
C ILE A 38 -4.07 -14.64 14.18
N TYR A 39 -4.80 -14.97 13.11
CA TYR A 39 -6.25 -15.10 13.10
C TYR A 39 -6.61 -16.53 12.70
N LYS A 40 -7.57 -17.11 13.43
CA LYS A 40 -8.13 -18.43 13.11
C LYS A 40 -9.41 -18.27 12.31
N GLN A 41 -9.56 -19.00 11.21
CA GLN A 41 -10.75 -18.90 10.35
C GLN A 41 -12.01 -19.42 11.05
N CYS A 42 -11.87 -20.34 12.00
CA CYS A 42 -12.96 -20.88 12.82
C CYS A 42 -13.16 -20.17 14.17
N ASP A 43 -12.62 -18.96 14.34
CA ASP A 43 -12.83 -18.18 15.56
C ASP A 43 -14.34 -17.86 15.74
N PRO A 44 -14.94 -18.04 16.94
CA PRO A 44 -16.37 -17.82 17.16
C PRO A 44 -16.89 -16.43 16.80
N ARG A 45 -16.02 -15.41 16.76
CA ARG A 45 -16.39 -14.03 16.40
C ARG A 45 -16.81 -13.86 14.94
N TRP A 46 -16.37 -14.76 14.05
CA TRP A 46 -16.59 -14.64 12.60
C TRP A 46 -16.69 -15.97 11.84
N GLY A 47 -16.30 -17.10 12.42
CA GLY A 47 -16.19 -18.38 11.70
C GLY A 47 -17.50 -18.85 11.06
N ASN A 48 -18.65 -18.44 11.61
CA ASN A 48 -19.97 -18.74 11.05
C ASN A 48 -20.46 -17.71 10.02
N ASP A 49 -19.73 -16.62 9.78
CA ASP A 49 -20.09 -15.61 8.80
C ASP A 49 -19.97 -16.23 7.39
N THR A 50 -21.03 -16.16 6.60
CA THR A 50 -21.03 -16.66 5.21
C THR A 50 -20.07 -15.83 4.35
N MET A 51 -19.31 -16.49 3.48
CA MET A 51 -18.43 -15.86 2.49
C MET A 51 -19.05 -15.84 1.09
N GLY A 52 -18.37 -15.22 0.15
CA GLY A 52 -18.74 -15.31 -1.26
C GLY A 52 -19.84 -14.37 -1.72
N THR A 53 -20.14 -14.44 -3.02
CA THR A 53 -21.17 -13.65 -3.68
C THR A 53 -22.51 -14.40 -3.76
N LYS A 54 -23.62 -13.67 -3.81
CA LYS A 54 -24.95 -14.26 -3.99
C LYS A 54 -25.09 -14.75 -5.44
N GLY A 55 -25.35 -16.04 -5.61
CA GLY A 55 -25.54 -16.66 -6.92
C GLY A 55 -26.10 -18.08 -6.80
N ASN A 56 -26.17 -18.80 -7.93
CA ASN A 56 -26.65 -20.19 -7.97
C ASN A 56 -25.59 -21.21 -7.53
N GLY A 57 -24.37 -20.75 -7.23
CA GLY A 57 -23.28 -21.59 -6.74
C GLY A 57 -23.28 -21.76 -5.23
N TRP A 58 -22.46 -22.69 -4.75
CA TRP A 58 -22.25 -22.96 -3.34
C TRP A 58 -21.51 -21.79 -2.67
N ARG A 59 -21.84 -21.55 -1.41
CA ARG A 59 -21.18 -20.58 -0.54
C ARG A 59 -20.89 -21.26 0.77
N SER A 60 -19.70 -21.06 1.29
CA SER A 60 -19.31 -21.56 2.60
C SER A 60 -19.30 -20.45 3.66
N THR A 61 -18.78 -20.79 4.83
CA THR A 61 -18.48 -19.86 5.92
C THR A 61 -16.99 -19.58 5.98
N ILE A 62 -16.58 -18.57 6.75
CA ILE A 62 -15.15 -18.32 7.02
C ILE A 62 -14.47 -19.57 7.59
N CYS A 63 -15.14 -20.31 8.49
CA CYS A 63 -14.56 -21.54 9.02
C CYS A 63 -14.38 -22.62 7.95
N GLY A 64 -15.34 -22.74 7.02
CA GLY A 64 -15.32 -23.76 5.98
C GLY A 64 -14.22 -23.55 4.94
N GLU A 65 -14.17 -22.38 4.29
CA GLU A 65 -13.31 -22.13 3.12
C GLU A 65 -12.48 -20.84 3.24
N GLY A 66 -12.44 -20.22 4.41
CA GLY A 66 -11.86 -18.89 4.60
C GLY A 66 -10.35 -18.80 4.71
N CYS A 67 -9.58 -19.83 4.34
CA CYS A 67 -8.13 -19.89 4.61
C CYS A 67 -7.34 -18.80 3.88
N ALA A 68 -7.59 -18.58 2.59
CA ALA A 68 -6.94 -17.53 1.80
C ALA A 68 -7.31 -16.14 2.34
N MET A 69 -8.61 -15.86 2.52
CA MET A 69 -9.10 -14.58 3.03
C MET A 69 -8.60 -14.28 4.45
N THR A 70 -8.53 -15.28 5.33
CA THR A 70 -7.99 -15.12 6.68
C THR A 70 -6.49 -14.84 6.65
N SER A 71 -5.74 -15.50 5.77
CA SER A 71 -4.31 -15.22 5.55
C SER A 71 -4.07 -13.82 5.01
N THR A 72 -4.86 -13.36 4.04
CA THR A 72 -4.85 -11.99 3.54
C THR A 72 -5.23 -10.97 4.64
N SER A 73 -6.16 -11.32 5.53
CA SER A 73 -6.50 -10.47 6.69
C SER A 73 -5.33 -10.29 7.64
N MET A 74 -4.57 -11.37 7.93
CA MET A 74 -3.38 -11.30 8.78
C MET A 74 -2.31 -10.40 8.15
N ALA A 75 -2.06 -10.55 6.85
CA ALA A 75 -1.14 -9.72 6.08
C ALA A 75 -1.50 -8.23 6.17
N LEU A 76 -2.75 -7.88 5.83
CA LEU A 76 -3.25 -6.51 5.90
C LEU A 76 -3.19 -5.93 7.32
N ALA A 77 -3.57 -6.70 8.32
CA ALA A 77 -3.53 -6.27 9.72
C ALA A 77 -2.11 -5.98 10.20
N GLY A 78 -1.12 -6.83 9.83
CA GLY A 78 0.28 -6.58 10.18
C GLY A 78 0.88 -5.36 9.47
N LEU A 79 0.33 -4.97 8.32
CA LEU A 79 0.66 -3.69 7.68
C LEU A 79 -0.05 -2.49 8.31
N GLY A 80 -0.97 -2.71 9.24
CA GLY A 80 -1.77 -1.64 9.86
C GLY A 80 -2.92 -1.14 8.98
N ALA A 81 -3.38 -1.95 8.02
CA ALA A 81 -4.54 -1.59 7.20
C ALA A 81 -5.83 -1.52 8.04
N THR A 82 -6.73 -0.67 7.61
CA THR A 82 -8.07 -0.50 8.17
C THR A 82 -9.13 -0.71 7.10
N VAL A 83 -10.32 -1.15 7.52
CA VAL A 83 -11.53 -1.24 6.70
C VAL A 83 -12.57 -0.36 7.38
N ASN A 84 -13.00 0.70 6.71
CA ASN A 84 -13.96 1.68 7.25
C ASN A 84 -13.55 2.18 8.65
N GLY A 85 -12.29 2.60 8.83
CA GLY A 85 -11.75 3.07 10.11
C GLY A 85 -11.50 2.00 11.18
N SER A 86 -11.87 0.74 10.93
CA SER A 86 -11.69 -0.37 11.87
C SER A 86 -10.50 -1.25 11.49
N ALA A 87 -9.83 -1.86 12.47
CA ALA A 87 -8.74 -2.79 12.21
C ALA A 87 -9.19 -3.94 11.29
N VAL A 88 -8.29 -4.38 10.40
CA VAL A 88 -8.55 -5.56 9.57
C VAL A 88 -8.57 -6.82 10.44
N THR A 89 -9.67 -7.55 10.33
CA THR A 89 -9.92 -8.88 10.90
C THR A 89 -10.62 -9.71 9.82
N PRO A 90 -10.72 -11.05 9.95
CA PRO A 90 -11.47 -11.85 8.98
C PRO A 90 -12.94 -11.41 8.88
N LYS A 91 -13.53 -10.93 9.98
CA LYS A 91 -14.87 -10.35 10.00
C LYS A 91 -14.99 -9.12 9.12
N THR A 92 -14.14 -8.12 9.38
CA THR A 92 -14.21 -6.81 8.71
C THR A 92 -13.80 -6.92 7.25
N LEU A 93 -12.80 -7.75 6.92
CA LEU A 93 -12.42 -8.02 5.54
C LEU A 93 -13.51 -8.76 4.78
N ASN A 94 -14.05 -9.86 5.31
CA ASN A 94 -15.13 -10.62 4.65
C ASN A 94 -16.33 -9.72 4.32
N ALA A 95 -16.80 -8.94 5.30
CA ALA A 95 -17.92 -8.02 5.10
C ALA A 95 -17.66 -7.00 3.99
N TRP A 96 -16.45 -6.45 3.93
CA TRP A 96 -16.05 -5.52 2.88
C TRP A 96 -15.97 -6.20 1.51
N LEU A 97 -15.38 -7.40 1.43
CA LEU A 97 -15.27 -8.17 0.19
C LEU A 97 -16.66 -8.50 -0.38
N ILE A 98 -17.61 -8.93 0.45
CA ILE A 98 -19.00 -9.18 0.02
C ILE A 98 -19.62 -7.90 -0.58
N ALA A 99 -19.43 -6.75 0.07
CA ALA A 99 -20.00 -5.48 -0.38
C ALA A 99 -19.34 -4.91 -1.64
N ASN A 100 -18.09 -5.30 -1.93
CA ASN A 100 -17.25 -4.66 -2.96
C ASN A 100 -16.77 -5.65 -4.03
N GLN A 101 -17.56 -6.68 -4.35
CA GLN A 101 -17.23 -7.66 -5.40
C GLN A 101 -15.84 -8.30 -5.19
N GLY A 102 -15.55 -8.62 -3.94
CA GLY A 102 -14.31 -9.26 -3.52
C GLY A 102 -14.30 -10.77 -3.69
N TYR A 103 -15.41 -11.35 -4.17
CA TYR A 103 -15.56 -12.77 -4.47
C TYR A 103 -16.12 -12.96 -5.87
N GLU A 104 -15.77 -14.08 -6.49
CA GLU A 104 -16.29 -14.50 -7.78
C GLU A 104 -16.82 -15.94 -7.76
N CYS A 105 -17.73 -16.24 -8.69
CA CYS A 105 -18.24 -17.59 -8.88
C CYS A 105 -17.42 -18.30 -9.96
N LEU A 106 -16.68 -19.33 -9.58
CA LEU A 106 -15.91 -20.18 -10.48
C LEU A 106 -16.38 -21.62 -10.35
N SER A 107 -16.77 -22.24 -11.46
CA SER A 107 -17.18 -23.65 -11.51
C SER A 107 -18.27 -24.05 -10.50
N GLY A 108 -19.17 -23.11 -10.16
CA GLY A 108 -20.25 -23.33 -9.19
C GLY A 108 -19.87 -23.06 -7.73
N ASP A 109 -18.63 -22.64 -7.46
CA ASP A 109 -18.18 -22.17 -6.15
C ASP A 109 -18.08 -20.64 -6.13
N CYS A 110 -18.86 -20.00 -5.26
CA CYS A 110 -19.05 -18.57 -5.21
C CYS A 110 -18.29 -17.85 -4.09
N ASP A 111 -17.33 -18.52 -3.43
CA ASP A 111 -16.48 -17.90 -2.40
C ASP A 111 -14.99 -17.77 -2.76
N ASN A 112 -14.66 -17.92 -4.05
CA ASN A 112 -13.33 -17.65 -4.59
C ASN A 112 -12.94 -16.19 -4.42
N LEU A 113 -11.80 -15.95 -3.75
CA LEU A 113 -11.30 -14.61 -3.46
C LEU A 113 -10.77 -13.93 -4.74
N VAL A 114 -11.31 -12.77 -5.07
CA VAL A 114 -10.73 -11.91 -6.12
C VAL A 114 -9.44 -11.31 -5.57
N LEU A 115 -8.28 -11.83 -5.99
CA LEU A 115 -6.97 -11.52 -5.38
C LEU A 115 -6.56 -10.05 -5.45
N THR A 116 -7.09 -9.29 -6.41
CA THR A 116 -6.85 -7.83 -6.53
C THR A 116 -7.79 -6.99 -5.66
N ALA A 117 -8.81 -7.59 -5.04
CA ALA A 117 -9.79 -6.86 -4.24
C ALA A 117 -9.20 -6.07 -3.06
N PRO A 118 -8.22 -6.60 -2.30
CA PRO A 118 -7.60 -5.85 -1.20
C PRO A 118 -6.96 -4.52 -1.61
N GLU A 119 -6.46 -4.41 -2.85
CA GLU A 119 -5.85 -3.18 -3.37
C GLU A 119 -6.86 -2.05 -3.52
N ARG A 120 -8.15 -2.40 -3.67
CA ARG A 120 -9.26 -1.47 -3.79
C ARG A 120 -9.70 -0.90 -2.43
N PHE A 121 -8.93 -1.00 -1.36
CA PHE A 121 -9.17 -0.21 -0.14
C PHE A 121 -7.91 0.07 0.67
N SER A 122 -6.85 -0.72 0.48
CA SER A 122 -5.57 -0.49 1.13
C SER A 122 -4.47 -0.25 0.10
N PRO A 123 -3.77 0.89 0.14
CA PRO A 123 -2.63 1.14 -0.73
C PRO A 123 -1.36 0.42 -0.25
N LEU A 124 -1.41 -0.28 0.89
CA LEU A 124 -0.23 -0.81 1.59
C LEU A 124 0.36 -2.06 0.92
N MET A 125 -0.41 -2.75 0.08
CA MET A 125 0.11 -3.86 -0.70
C MET A 125 -0.58 -3.96 -2.06
N SER A 126 0.14 -4.46 -3.06
CA SER A 126 -0.36 -4.74 -4.41
C SER A 126 -0.12 -6.19 -4.79
N LEU A 127 -1.06 -6.80 -5.51
CA LEU A 127 -0.92 -8.16 -6.02
C LEU A 127 0.21 -8.22 -7.03
N ILE A 128 1.10 -9.19 -6.86
CA ILE A 128 2.03 -9.63 -7.90
C ILE A 128 1.34 -10.70 -8.74
N GLY A 129 0.70 -11.67 -8.07
CA GLY A 129 -0.10 -12.72 -8.67
C GLY A 129 -0.13 -13.97 -7.79
N GLU A 130 -0.94 -14.93 -8.19
CA GLU A 130 -0.82 -16.33 -7.77
C GLU A 130 0.05 -17.05 -8.80
N THR A 131 1.19 -17.55 -8.35
CA THR A 131 2.24 -18.06 -9.24
C THR A 131 2.85 -19.32 -8.66
N GLN A 132 3.49 -20.12 -9.53
CA GLN A 132 4.34 -21.21 -9.07
C GLN A 132 5.35 -20.70 -8.04
N LYS A 133 5.54 -21.48 -6.96
CA LYS A 133 6.38 -21.07 -5.84
C LYS A 133 7.81 -20.70 -6.30
N PRO A 134 8.34 -19.54 -5.89
CA PRO A 134 9.75 -19.20 -6.11
C PRO A 134 10.67 -20.11 -5.28
N SER A 135 11.98 -20.05 -5.54
CA SER A 135 12.96 -20.81 -4.76
C SER A 135 12.89 -20.49 -3.26
N PHE A 136 13.26 -21.45 -2.40
CA PHE A 136 13.36 -21.23 -0.96
C PHE A 136 14.20 -19.98 -0.60
N ALA A 137 15.32 -19.77 -1.31
CA ALA A 137 16.20 -18.63 -1.10
C ALA A 137 15.53 -17.28 -1.46
N GLU A 138 14.74 -17.24 -2.53
CA GLU A 138 14.00 -16.03 -2.93
C GLU A 138 12.93 -15.68 -1.89
N ILE A 139 12.10 -16.65 -1.49
CA ILE A 139 11.05 -16.43 -0.48
C ILE A 139 11.69 -16.00 0.86
N SER A 140 12.79 -16.65 1.27
CA SER A 140 13.51 -16.28 2.49
C SER A 140 14.04 -14.85 2.43
N ALA A 141 14.60 -14.44 1.29
CA ALA A 141 15.09 -13.08 1.09
C ALA A 141 13.93 -12.06 1.08
N ASP A 142 12.80 -12.39 0.46
CA ASP A 142 11.61 -11.54 0.43
C ASP A 142 11.05 -11.27 1.82
N ILE A 143 10.95 -12.32 2.65
CA ILE A 143 10.47 -12.25 4.03
C ILE A 143 11.47 -11.48 4.91
N ALA A 144 12.76 -11.80 4.83
CA ALA A 144 13.80 -11.12 5.61
C ALA A 144 13.88 -9.63 5.28
N ASN A 145 13.64 -9.28 4.02
CA ASN A 145 13.57 -7.89 3.58
C ASN A 145 12.16 -7.30 3.72
N GLN A 146 11.14 -8.05 4.16
CA GLN A 146 9.75 -7.57 4.27
C GLN A 146 9.27 -6.74 3.06
N ARG A 147 9.57 -7.21 1.85
CA ARG A 147 9.17 -6.54 0.59
C ARG A 147 7.98 -7.21 -0.07
N ILE A 148 7.86 -8.52 0.12
CA ILE A 148 6.83 -9.34 -0.49
C ILE A 148 6.24 -10.23 0.60
N ILE A 149 4.92 -10.20 0.71
CA ILE A 149 4.10 -11.09 1.53
C ILE A 149 3.77 -12.32 0.68
N HIS A 150 3.87 -13.49 1.30
CA HIS A 150 3.60 -14.78 0.68
C HIS A 150 2.47 -15.48 1.41
N VAL A 151 1.35 -15.70 0.72
CA VAL A 151 0.27 -16.60 1.16
C VAL A 151 0.43 -17.89 0.38
N ALA A 152 0.95 -18.92 1.05
CA ALA A 152 1.36 -20.18 0.44
C ALA A 152 0.21 -21.18 0.43
N HIS A 153 0.06 -21.86 -0.70
CA HIS A 153 -0.87 -22.95 -0.86
C HIS A 153 -0.19 -24.25 -0.46
N VAL A 154 -0.75 -24.95 0.52
CA VAL A 154 -0.21 -26.16 1.14
C VAL A 154 -1.25 -27.28 1.10
N HIS A 155 -0.88 -28.46 1.65
CA HIS A 155 -1.76 -29.64 1.72
C HIS A 155 -2.33 -30.06 0.35
N ASN A 156 -1.47 -30.14 -0.66
CA ASN A 156 -1.85 -30.54 -2.03
C ASN A 156 -2.97 -29.67 -2.62
N ASN A 157 -2.84 -28.35 -2.51
CA ASN A 157 -3.78 -27.36 -3.08
C ASN A 157 -5.15 -27.30 -2.38
N SER A 158 -5.19 -27.54 -1.07
CA SER A 158 -6.45 -27.48 -0.30
C SER A 158 -6.47 -26.41 0.79
N HIS A 159 -5.35 -25.75 1.07
CA HIS A 159 -5.27 -24.84 2.22
C HIS A 159 -4.23 -23.74 2.05
N PHE A 160 -4.57 -22.51 2.44
CA PHE A 160 -3.66 -21.37 2.39
C PHE A 160 -3.17 -20.94 3.78
N VAL A 161 -1.89 -20.57 3.85
CA VAL A 161 -1.22 -20.09 5.08
C VAL A 161 -0.37 -18.86 4.79
N LEU A 162 -0.21 -17.97 5.77
CA LEU A 162 0.69 -16.81 5.65
C LEU A 162 2.11 -17.21 6.08
N LEU A 163 3.12 -17.02 5.21
CA LEU A 163 4.52 -17.21 5.58
C LEU A 163 5.05 -15.98 6.34
N ILE A 164 5.75 -16.20 7.46
CA ILE A 164 6.23 -15.12 8.34
C ILE A 164 7.73 -15.15 8.64
N GLY A 165 8.44 -16.24 8.30
CA GLY A 165 9.87 -16.37 8.58
C GLY A 165 10.47 -17.63 7.96
N ALA A 166 11.77 -17.63 7.69
CA ALA A 166 12.50 -18.85 7.36
C ALA A 166 12.95 -19.55 8.66
N VAL A 167 12.89 -20.88 8.70
CA VAL A 167 13.36 -21.66 9.86
C VAL A 167 14.88 -21.84 9.77
N PRO A 168 15.66 -21.41 10.79
CA PRO A 168 17.12 -21.55 10.75
C PRO A 168 17.57 -23.01 10.57
N GLY A 169 18.45 -23.25 9.61
CA GLY A 169 19.03 -24.57 9.33
C GLY A 169 18.08 -25.59 8.69
N GLN A 170 16.88 -25.17 8.26
CA GLN A 170 15.89 -26.04 7.64
C GLN A 170 15.31 -25.40 6.38
N GLU A 171 14.98 -26.20 5.36
CA GLU A 171 14.25 -25.76 4.17
C GLU A 171 12.74 -25.70 4.46
N ALA A 172 12.37 -24.84 5.43
CA ALA A 172 11.02 -24.69 5.95
C ALA A 172 10.73 -23.23 6.32
N PHE A 173 9.44 -22.89 6.38
CA PHE A 173 8.97 -21.57 6.77
C PHE A 173 8.12 -21.64 8.03
N TYR A 174 8.31 -20.67 8.93
CA TYR A 174 7.33 -20.34 9.96
C TYR A 174 6.08 -19.76 9.29
N VAL A 175 4.91 -20.15 9.80
CA VAL A 175 3.63 -19.76 9.23
C VAL A 175 2.62 -19.32 10.28
N HIS A 176 1.70 -18.48 9.84
CA HIS A 176 0.41 -18.29 10.50
C HIS A 176 -0.62 -19.12 9.74
N ASP A 177 -0.95 -20.29 10.29
CA ASP A 177 -1.96 -21.18 9.73
C ASP A 177 -3.35 -20.81 10.29
N PRO A 178 -4.32 -20.43 9.43
CA PRO A 178 -5.63 -20.00 9.90
C PRO A 178 -6.55 -21.15 10.35
N PHE A 179 -6.25 -22.41 10.03
CA PHE A 179 -7.09 -23.56 10.37
C PHE A 179 -6.39 -24.52 11.32
N TYR A 180 -5.21 -25.02 10.93
CA TYR A 180 -4.45 -25.98 11.72
C TYR A 180 -3.63 -25.29 12.80
N ASN A 181 -3.12 -26.05 13.77
CA ASN A 181 -2.17 -25.56 14.78
C ASN A 181 -0.71 -25.64 14.32
N SER A 182 -0.48 -25.88 13.02
CA SER A 182 0.85 -25.89 12.41
C SER A 182 1.49 -24.50 12.51
N THR A 183 2.73 -24.45 13.02
CA THR A 183 3.53 -23.21 13.10
C THR A 183 4.63 -23.16 12.05
N GLN A 184 4.84 -24.24 11.30
CA GLN A 184 5.81 -24.33 10.22
C GLN A 184 5.37 -25.32 9.15
N TYR A 185 5.80 -25.09 7.92
CA TYR A 185 5.68 -26.06 6.82
C TYR A 185 7.03 -26.21 6.09
N PRO A 186 7.41 -27.44 5.70
CA PRO A 186 8.51 -27.65 4.77
C PRO A 186 8.24 -26.95 3.44
N TYR A 187 9.27 -26.38 2.80
CA TYR A 187 9.13 -25.77 1.47
C TYR A 187 8.60 -26.76 0.42
N GLY A 188 8.93 -28.05 0.58
CA GLY A 188 8.41 -29.13 -0.25
C GLY A 188 6.88 -29.25 -0.25
N ASN A 189 6.21 -28.84 0.84
CA ASN A 189 4.75 -28.92 0.99
C ASN A 189 3.99 -27.77 0.33
N ILE A 190 4.70 -26.70 -0.06
CA ILE A 190 4.09 -25.57 -0.77
C ILE A 190 3.90 -25.98 -2.23
N SER A 191 2.75 -25.71 -2.82
CA SER A 191 2.49 -25.96 -4.24
C SER A 191 2.74 -24.71 -5.08
N ASP A 192 1.99 -23.66 -4.76
CA ASP A 192 2.03 -22.33 -5.37
C ASP A 192 1.84 -21.27 -4.27
N ILE A 193 1.96 -20.00 -4.65
CA ILE A 193 1.94 -18.88 -3.70
C ILE A 193 1.21 -17.69 -4.32
N ILE A 194 0.32 -17.08 -3.55
CA ILE A 194 -0.18 -15.73 -3.79
C ILE A 194 0.84 -14.74 -3.20
N ARG A 195 1.36 -13.85 -4.05
CA ARG A 195 2.39 -12.87 -3.67
C ARG A 195 1.81 -11.46 -3.69
N PHE A 196 2.00 -10.73 -2.59
CA PHE A 196 1.68 -9.30 -2.51
C PHE A 196 2.96 -8.50 -2.27
N LYS A 197 3.20 -7.48 -3.08
CA LYS A 197 4.27 -6.50 -2.84
C LYS A 197 3.81 -5.53 -1.76
N ILE A 198 4.61 -5.32 -0.73
CA ILE A 198 4.38 -4.23 0.23
C ILE A 198 4.74 -2.91 -0.46
N ASN A 199 3.76 -2.02 -0.55
CA ASN A 199 3.95 -0.71 -1.13
C ASN A 199 4.63 0.19 -0.11
N THR A 200 5.74 0.78 -0.51
CA THR A 200 6.54 1.67 0.33
C THR A 200 6.67 3.02 -0.36
N TYR A 201 6.34 4.08 0.35
CA TYR A 201 6.70 5.43 -0.05
C TYR A 201 8.17 5.67 0.32
N PRO A 202 9.04 5.98 -0.64
CA PRO A 202 10.43 6.29 -0.33
C PRO A 202 10.49 7.52 0.57
N VAL A 203 11.49 7.59 1.45
CA VAL A 203 11.73 8.79 2.27
C VAL A 203 12.75 9.67 1.57
N TYR A 204 12.32 10.83 1.10
CA TYR A 204 13.20 11.84 0.52
C TYR A 204 13.36 13.02 1.47
N LYS A 205 14.59 13.29 1.88
CA LYS A 205 14.92 14.47 2.69
C LYS A 205 15.17 15.65 1.75
N GLN A 206 14.52 16.79 1.99
CA GLN A 206 14.68 17.98 1.14
C GLN A 206 16.15 18.47 1.11
N CYS A 207 16.90 18.26 2.19
CA CYS A 207 18.32 18.62 2.31
C CYS A 207 19.30 17.46 2.02
N ASP A 208 18.89 16.41 1.31
CA ASP A 208 19.82 15.37 0.86
C ASP A 208 20.87 15.99 -0.08
N SER A 209 22.14 15.65 0.06
CA SER A 209 23.24 16.24 -0.71
C SER A 209 23.13 16.03 -2.22
N LYS A 210 22.36 15.03 -2.67
CA LYS A 210 22.13 14.75 -4.09
C LYS A 210 21.31 15.83 -4.80
N TRP A 211 20.47 16.58 -4.06
CA TRP A 211 19.55 17.55 -4.66
C TRP A 211 19.29 18.79 -3.82
N GLY A 212 19.72 18.83 -2.56
CA GLY A 212 19.40 19.90 -1.63
C GLY A 212 19.85 21.28 -2.11
N ASN A 213 20.91 21.35 -2.91
CA ASN A 213 21.44 22.58 -3.51
C ASN A 213 20.77 22.95 -4.84
N ASN A 214 19.82 22.15 -5.35
CA ASN A 214 19.14 22.47 -6.59
C ASN A 214 18.18 23.64 -6.34
N VAL A 215 18.27 24.67 -7.15
CA VAL A 215 17.33 25.81 -7.14
C VAL A 215 15.94 25.33 -7.57
N MET A 216 14.89 25.88 -6.95
CA MET A 216 13.48 25.57 -7.27
C MET A 216 12.89 26.62 -8.22
N GLY A 217 12.47 27.78 -7.72
CA GLY A 217 11.89 28.86 -8.51
C GLY A 217 12.89 29.95 -8.90
N SER A 218 12.37 31.11 -9.29
CA SER A 218 13.18 32.23 -9.80
C SER A 218 13.82 33.10 -8.71
N ASN A 219 13.43 32.92 -7.44
CA ASN A 219 14.00 33.63 -6.28
C ASN A 219 15.27 32.99 -5.72
N ASN A 220 15.82 31.98 -6.39
CA ASN A 220 17.05 31.27 -6.03
C ASN A 220 16.96 30.43 -4.73
N ASP A 221 15.76 30.19 -4.21
CA ASP A 221 15.57 29.24 -3.12
C ASP A 221 15.90 27.82 -3.60
N THR A 222 16.54 27.06 -2.74
CA THR A 222 16.92 25.67 -2.98
C THR A 222 15.89 24.68 -2.44
N ILE A 223 15.96 23.42 -2.89
CA ILE A 223 15.16 22.33 -2.32
C ILE A 223 15.40 22.20 -0.82
N CYS A 224 16.62 22.40 -0.33
CA CYS A 224 16.89 22.33 1.11
C CYS A 224 16.17 23.43 1.89
N GLU A 225 16.09 24.65 1.36
CA GLU A 225 15.50 25.79 2.05
C GLU A 225 13.96 25.70 2.10
N VAL A 226 13.30 25.38 0.98
CA VAL A 226 11.82 25.50 0.86
C VAL A 226 11.12 24.26 0.27
N GLY A 227 11.86 23.20 -0.06
CA GLY A 227 11.38 22.06 -0.85
C GLY A 227 10.60 20.97 -0.12
N CYS A 228 10.12 21.18 1.11
CA CYS A 228 9.40 20.16 1.89
C CYS A 228 8.13 19.63 1.20
N LEU A 229 7.34 20.53 0.61
CA LEU A 229 6.11 20.17 -0.10
C LEU A 229 6.39 19.35 -1.36
N MET A 230 7.29 19.85 -2.21
CA MET A 230 7.69 19.18 -3.44
C MET A 230 8.33 17.81 -3.15
N SER A 231 9.17 17.72 -2.10
CA SER A 231 9.74 16.43 -1.68
C SER A 231 8.66 15.44 -1.25
N SER A 232 7.63 15.89 -0.53
CA SER A 232 6.49 15.04 -0.14
C SER A 232 5.65 14.57 -1.32
N ILE A 233 5.41 15.43 -2.30
CA ILE A 233 4.75 15.06 -3.57
C ILE A 233 5.60 14.03 -4.32
N SER A 234 6.91 14.22 -4.36
CA SER A 234 7.82 13.27 -5.00
C SER A 234 7.77 11.89 -4.35
N MET A 235 7.73 11.82 -3.01
CA MET A 235 7.54 10.56 -2.28
C MET A 235 6.23 9.87 -2.71
N ALA A 236 5.13 10.61 -2.84
CA ALA A 236 3.85 10.06 -3.26
C ALA A 236 3.85 9.54 -4.71
N ILE A 237 4.40 10.31 -5.65
CA ILE A 237 4.51 9.91 -7.07
C ILE A 237 5.39 8.66 -7.19
N ALA A 238 6.50 8.60 -6.47
CA ALA A 238 7.39 7.43 -6.47
C ALA A 238 6.74 6.20 -5.84
N GLY A 239 6.08 6.36 -4.69
CA GLY A 239 5.41 5.25 -3.99
C GLY A 239 4.23 4.66 -4.77
N THR A 240 3.64 5.44 -5.69
CA THR A 240 2.57 4.99 -6.60
C THR A 240 3.07 4.44 -7.93
N GLY A 241 4.40 4.37 -8.11
CA GLY A 241 5.03 3.84 -9.32
C GLY A 241 4.80 4.69 -10.56
N ILE A 242 4.47 5.97 -10.42
CA ILE A 242 4.38 6.90 -11.54
C ILE A 242 5.78 7.38 -11.90
N LEU A 243 6.13 7.31 -13.17
CA LEU A 243 7.38 7.84 -13.70
C LEU A 243 7.20 9.28 -14.16
N ILE A 244 8.23 10.10 -13.93
CA ILE A 244 8.34 11.43 -14.54
C ILE A 244 9.17 11.23 -15.81
N ASN A 245 8.51 11.35 -16.97
CA ASN A 245 9.03 10.85 -18.24
C ASN A 245 9.37 9.35 -18.13
N THR A 246 10.66 9.00 -18.09
CA THR A 246 11.16 7.62 -17.97
C THR A 246 11.87 7.37 -16.63
N SER A 247 11.88 8.36 -15.72
CA SER A 247 12.62 8.29 -14.46
C SER A 247 11.70 8.16 -13.26
N VAL A 248 12.16 7.46 -12.23
CA VAL A 248 11.49 7.45 -10.92
C VAL A 248 11.44 8.87 -10.37
N SER A 249 10.30 9.22 -9.76
CA SER A 249 10.18 10.51 -9.07
C SER A 249 11.13 10.55 -7.86
N ASN A 250 11.93 11.60 -7.78
CA ASN A 250 12.70 12.02 -6.61
C ASN A 250 12.71 13.57 -6.60
N PRO A 251 13.20 14.23 -5.54
CA PRO A 251 13.15 15.69 -5.48
C PRO A 251 13.88 16.38 -6.64
N ALA A 252 14.97 15.79 -7.16
CA ALA A 252 15.64 16.36 -8.34
C ALA A 252 14.80 16.22 -9.62
N THR A 253 14.21 15.04 -9.88
CA THR A 253 13.45 14.80 -11.11
C THR A 253 12.13 15.54 -11.12
N LEU A 254 11.43 15.61 -9.97
CA LEU A 254 10.22 16.42 -9.85
C LEU A 254 10.52 17.91 -9.90
N ASN A 255 11.57 18.39 -9.22
CA ASN A 255 11.95 19.80 -9.30
C ASN A 255 12.26 20.22 -10.74
N LYS A 256 13.04 19.42 -11.46
CA LYS A 256 13.35 19.69 -12.87
C LYS A 256 12.10 19.73 -13.73
N PHE A 257 11.15 18.80 -13.52
CA PHE A 257 9.87 18.82 -14.21
C PHE A 257 9.09 20.12 -13.94
N LEU A 258 8.99 20.52 -12.67
CA LEU A 258 8.28 21.74 -12.28
C LEU A 258 8.92 22.97 -12.90
N GLN A 259 10.25 23.08 -12.88
CA GLN A 259 10.97 24.19 -13.51
C GLN A 259 10.65 24.34 -15.01
N THR A 260 10.53 23.23 -15.75
CA THR A 260 10.26 23.28 -17.19
C THR A 260 8.79 23.52 -17.55
N HIS A 261 7.88 23.46 -16.57
CA HIS A 261 6.43 23.56 -16.78
C HIS A 261 5.79 24.73 -16.02
N ASN A 262 6.59 25.75 -15.64
CA ASN A 262 6.13 26.87 -14.81
C ASN A 262 5.47 26.39 -13.51
N GLY A 263 6.04 25.35 -12.90
CA GLY A 263 5.55 24.70 -11.68
C GLY A 263 5.79 25.47 -10.40
N TYR A 264 6.30 26.70 -10.48
CA TYR A 264 6.58 27.55 -9.33
C TYR A 264 6.17 29.01 -9.60
N THR A 265 5.63 29.65 -8.57
CA THR A 265 5.45 31.10 -8.51
C THR A 265 6.82 31.81 -8.41
N SER A 266 6.82 33.15 -8.46
CA SER A 266 8.01 33.95 -8.19
C SER A 266 8.58 33.77 -6.77
N GLY A 267 7.78 33.29 -5.81
CA GLY A 267 8.20 33.02 -4.43
C GLY A 267 8.61 31.56 -4.18
N SER A 268 8.86 30.77 -5.22
CA SER A 268 9.08 29.32 -5.13
C SER A 268 7.93 28.50 -4.55
N ASP A 269 6.75 29.10 -4.31
CA ASP A 269 5.54 28.34 -4.00
C ASP A 269 5.16 27.48 -5.20
N LEU A 270 4.68 26.25 -4.93
CA LEU A 270 4.24 25.31 -5.95
C LEU A 270 3.02 25.82 -6.74
N GLU A 271 3.06 25.70 -8.07
CA GLU A 271 1.91 25.87 -8.95
C GLU A 271 1.17 24.54 -9.12
N GLU A 272 0.11 24.39 -8.35
CA GLU A 272 -0.62 23.14 -8.11
C GLU A 272 -1.19 22.50 -9.39
N SER A 273 -1.67 23.33 -10.32
CA SER A 273 -2.22 22.90 -11.61
C SER A 273 -1.20 22.23 -12.52
N VAL A 274 0.10 22.31 -12.19
CA VAL A 274 1.18 21.69 -12.97
C VAL A 274 1.38 20.22 -12.56
N ILE A 275 1.05 19.84 -11.32
CA ILE A 275 1.26 18.47 -10.83
C ILE A 275 0.53 17.41 -11.66
N PRO A 276 -0.75 17.59 -12.06
CA PRO A 276 -1.44 16.67 -12.97
C PRO A 276 -0.71 16.43 -14.28
N GLN A 277 0.09 17.38 -14.77
CA GLN A 277 0.81 17.24 -16.04
C GLN A 277 1.91 16.18 -16.00
N VAL A 278 2.36 15.75 -14.81
CA VAL A 278 3.28 14.61 -14.65
C VAL A 278 2.67 13.34 -15.22
N SER A 279 1.38 13.11 -14.98
CA SER A 279 0.64 11.98 -15.53
C SER A 279 -0.86 12.31 -15.55
N PRO A 280 -1.37 12.96 -16.61
CA PRO A 280 -2.74 13.51 -16.62
C PRO A 280 -3.84 12.47 -16.41
N LEU A 281 -3.57 11.21 -16.76
CA LEU A 281 -4.50 10.10 -16.57
C LEU A 281 -4.45 9.50 -15.16
N ARG A 282 -3.37 9.74 -14.42
CA ARG A 282 -3.08 9.09 -13.13
C ARG A 282 -2.84 10.06 -11.98
N ILE A 283 -2.92 11.37 -12.20
CA ILE A 283 -2.75 12.41 -11.18
C ILE A 283 -3.81 13.46 -11.42
N GLN A 284 -4.58 13.78 -10.39
CA GLN A 284 -5.54 14.87 -10.40
C GLN A 284 -5.28 15.80 -9.23
N TRP A 285 -5.43 17.10 -9.47
CA TRP A 285 -5.48 18.07 -8.39
C TRP A 285 -6.93 18.49 -8.21
N PRO A 286 -7.60 18.08 -7.13
CA PRO A 286 -9.00 18.38 -6.95
C PRO A 286 -9.16 19.84 -6.51
N SER A 287 -10.36 20.38 -6.67
CA SER A 287 -10.66 21.76 -6.27
C SER A 287 -10.52 21.99 -4.77
N ASP A 288 -10.63 20.93 -3.96
CA ASP A 288 -10.37 20.90 -2.51
C ASP A 288 -8.95 20.37 -2.20
N GLY A 289 -8.01 20.52 -3.14
CA GLY A 289 -6.66 19.96 -3.01
C GLY A 289 -5.80 20.70 -2.00
N MET A 290 -5.79 22.03 -2.07
CA MET A 290 -5.05 22.89 -1.14
C MET A 290 -6.01 23.63 -0.22
N HIS A 291 -5.84 23.44 1.09
CA HIS A 291 -6.60 24.16 2.09
C HIS A 291 -5.77 25.37 2.57
N LEU A 292 -6.29 26.58 2.32
CA LEU A 292 -5.59 27.84 2.66
C LEU A 292 -6.15 28.50 3.92
N SER A 293 -7.34 28.09 4.33
CA SER A 293 -7.98 28.52 5.56
C SER A 293 -8.78 27.33 6.09
N ASN A 294 -8.62 27.03 7.38
CA ASN A 294 -9.21 25.91 8.11
C ASN A 294 -8.47 24.57 8.01
N ASN A 295 -8.30 23.93 9.17
CA ASN A 295 -7.81 22.56 9.27
C ASN A 295 -8.86 21.59 8.73
N ILE A 296 -8.41 20.56 8.01
CA ILE A 296 -9.26 19.40 7.74
C ILE A 296 -9.38 18.58 9.02
N PRO A 297 -10.60 18.20 9.46
CA PRO A 297 -10.79 17.31 10.60
C PRO A 297 -10.07 15.97 10.39
N LEU A 298 -9.52 15.41 11.48
CA LEU A 298 -8.88 14.09 11.43
C LEU A 298 -9.81 13.00 10.85
N ALA A 299 -11.11 13.07 11.15
CA ALA A 299 -12.11 12.15 10.58
C ALA A 299 -12.14 12.19 9.04
N THR A 300 -12.04 13.37 8.44
CA THR A 300 -11.99 13.53 6.98
C THR A 300 -10.65 13.04 6.40
N ILE A 301 -9.54 13.23 7.12
CA ILE A 301 -8.24 12.66 6.72
C ILE A 301 -8.29 11.12 6.74
N LYS A 302 -8.88 10.52 7.78
CA LYS A 302 -9.11 9.07 7.87
C LYS A 302 -9.98 8.59 6.70
N GLU A 303 -11.08 9.29 6.42
CA GLU A 303 -11.93 8.99 5.26
C GLU A 303 -11.15 9.00 3.94
N TYR A 304 -10.32 10.02 3.70
CA TYR A 304 -9.48 10.12 2.49
C TYR A 304 -8.53 8.94 2.32
N ILE A 305 -7.94 8.46 3.41
CA ILE A 305 -7.00 7.34 3.40
C ILE A 305 -7.74 6.00 3.21
N ASP A 306 -8.91 5.85 3.80
CA ASP A 306 -9.69 4.59 3.84
C ASP A 306 -10.54 4.32 2.58
N ARG A 307 -10.57 5.26 1.63
CA ARG A 307 -11.40 5.11 0.41
C ARG A 307 -10.94 3.92 -0.41
N ALA A 308 -11.88 3.39 -1.21
CA ALA A 308 -11.56 2.31 -2.13
C ALA A 308 -10.43 2.66 -3.12
N VAL A 309 -10.36 3.95 -3.49
CA VAL A 309 -9.18 4.55 -4.11
C VAL A 309 -8.65 5.62 -3.15
N PRO A 310 -7.60 5.31 -2.36
CA PRO A 310 -7.07 6.23 -1.37
C PRO A 310 -6.61 7.55 -1.98
N ARG A 311 -6.88 8.64 -1.27
CA ARG A 311 -6.40 9.98 -1.63
C ARG A 311 -5.08 10.24 -0.91
N ILE A 312 -4.07 10.71 -1.63
CA ILE A 312 -2.77 11.05 -1.05
C ILE A 312 -2.91 12.31 -0.19
N VAL A 313 -2.45 12.24 1.06
CA VAL A 313 -2.52 13.36 2.00
C VAL A 313 -1.09 13.83 2.31
N ILE A 314 -0.85 15.14 2.20
CA ILE A 314 0.41 15.80 2.59
C ILE A 314 0.08 16.84 3.67
N ALA A 315 0.40 16.52 4.91
CA ALA A 315 0.06 17.40 6.02
C ALA A 315 1.01 18.59 6.11
N ASN A 316 0.47 19.80 6.31
CA ASN A 316 1.26 20.89 6.87
C ASN A 316 1.32 20.71 8.39
N VAL A 317 2.53 20.66 8.93
CA VAL A 317 2.84 20.43 10.34
C VAL A 317 3.68 21.57 10.88
N MET A 318 3.94 21.56 12.19
CA MET A 318 4.76 22.61 12.84
C MET A 318 4.20 24.02 12.61
N HIS A 319 2.88 24.19 12.76
CA HIS A 319 2.19 25.48 12.62
C HIS A 319 2.41 26.18 11.26
N GLY A 320 2.50 25.43 10.17
CA GLY A 320 2.64 26.02 8.84
C GLY A 320 4.04 25.91 8.24
N GLN A 321 5.04 25.46 9.00
CA GLN A 321 6.45 25.56 8.63
C GLN A 321 6.97 24.37 7.81
N HIS A 322 6.26 23.25 7.78
CA HIS A 322 6.77 22.05 7.13
C HIS A 322 5.66 21.19 6.53
N PHE A 323 5.96 20.48 5.44
CA PHE A 323 5.04 19.56 4.80
C PHE A 323 5.57 18.13 4.84
N VAL A 324 4.70 17.18 5.17
CA VAL A 324 5.02 15.75 5.27
C VAL A 324 3.99 14.88 4.55
N LEU A 325 4.44 13.84 3.87
CA LEU A 325 3.55 12.80 3.33
C LEU A 325 2.93 12.01 4.49
N VAL A 326 1.60 11.97 4.56
CA VAL A 326 0.85 11.11 5.47
C VAL A 326 0.71 9.75 4.82
N VAL A 327 1.20 8.72 5.52
CA VAL A 327 1.28 7.33 5.04
C VAL A 327 0.34 6.38 5.80
N GLY A 328 -0.44 6.92 6.74
CA GLY A 328 -1.35 6.18 7.61
C GLY A 328 -1.70 6.97 8.87
N TYR A 329 -2.54 6.40 9.71
CA TYR A 329 -2.92 6.94 11.01
C TYR A 329 -2.98 5.82 12.06
N ARG A 330 -2.89 6.17 13.34
CA ARG A 330 -3.09 5.21 14.44
C ARG A 330 -4.53 5.29 14.96
N SER A 331 -5.06 4.17 15.41
CA SER A 331 -6.42 4.03 15.93
C SER A 331 -6.56 4.43 17.40
N ASP A 332 -5.46 4.71 18.09
CA ASP A 332 -5.40 4.97 19.54
C ASP A 332 -5.45 6.45 19.94
N ASN A 333 -5.92 7.35 19.06
CA ASN A 333 -6.31 8.73 19.40
C ASN A 333 -7.48 9.23 18.53
#